data_AF-A0A4S5EBQ1-F1
#
_entry.id   AF-A0A4S5EBQ1-F1
#
_cell.length_a   1.000
_cell.length_b   1.000
_cell.length_c   1.000
_cell.angle_alpha   90.00
_cell.angle_beta   90.00
_cell.angle_gamma   90.00
#
_symmetry.space_group_name_H-M   'P 1'
#
loop_
_entity.id
_entity.type
_entity.pdbx_description
1 polymer ?
#
loop_
_entity_poly.entity_id
_entity_poly.type
_entity_poly.pdbx_seq_one_letter_code
_entity_poly.pdbx_strand_id
1 'polypeptide(L)'
;MSIAPLRQVLAGNRYPGRGVLWARTLDGALHGGYFLTGRSAASQARRLMRRDAELIVAATGAAAHDPLRHYVAARERGGWLVFGNGEQVAAVADRLEAGQPAGREALLAEVWDALTPQLRVAAAVFAPGQLADAAIRNTSPR
;
A
#
# COMPACT_ATOMS: atom_id res chain seq x y z
N MET A 1 11.45 -0.42 -19.74
CA MET A 1 10.10 0.19 -19.71
C MET A 1 10.27 1.62 -19.21
N SER A 2 9.94 2.65 -20.00
CA SER A 2 10.04 4.04 -19.54
C SER A 2 8.84 4.35 -18.67
N ILE A 3 9.06 4.63 -17.38
CA ILE A 3 7.98 5.01 -16.46
C ILE A 3 7.69 6.49 -16.68
N ALA A 4 6.45 6.81 -17.01
CA ALA A 4 6.02 8.20 -17.14
C ALA A 4 6.29 8.95 -15.82
N PRO A 5 6.84 10.19 -15.86
CA PRO A 5 7.10 10.95 -14.65
C PRO A 5 5.85 11.06 -13.78
N LEU A 6 6.00 10.92 -12.46
CA LEU A 6 4.87 10.96 -11.51
C LEU A 6 3.96 12.17 -11.74
N ARG A 7 4.55 13.34 -12.00
CA ARG A 7 3.81 14.58 -12.31
C ARG A 7 2.84 14.40 -13.49
N GLN A 8 3.24 13.67 -14.52
CA GLN A 8 2.45 13.47 -15.73
C GLN A 8 1.31 12.48 -15.46
N VAL A 9 1.58 11.41 -14.72
CA VAL A 9 0.58 10.43 -14.29
C VAL A 9 -0.50 11.09 -13.43
N LEU A 10 -0.10 11.97 -12.51
CA LEU A 10 -1.03 12.67 -11.63
C LEU A 10 -1.76 13.83 -12.32
N ALA A 11 -1.12 14.58 -13.23
CA ALA A 11 -1.75 15.70 -13.93
C ALA A 11 -2.96 15.26 -14.77
N GLY A 12 -2.90 14.07 -15.39
CA GLY A 12 -4.01 13.48 -16.12
C GLY A 12 -5.11 12.88 -15.25
N ASN A 13 -4.89 12.76 -13.93
CA ASN A 13 -5.79 12.08 -13.01
C ASN A 13 -6.11 12.96 -11.80
N ARG A 14 -7.19 13.76 -11.92
CA ARG A 14 -7.65 14.65 -10.84
C ARG A 14 -8.03 13.94 -9.55
N TYR A 15 -8.25 12.62 -9.60
CA TYR A 15 -8.59 11.82 -8.43
C TYR A 15 -7.87 10.46 -8.46
N PRO A 16 -6.59 10.41 -8.01
CA PRO A 16 -5.79 9.19 -8.05
C PRO A 16 -6.22 8.17 -6.99
N GLY A 17 -7.16 8.51 -6.10
CA GLY A 17 -7.66 7.60 -5.08
C GLY A 17 -6.64 7.42 -3.94
N ARG A 18 -6.27 6.17 -3.66
CA ARG A 18 -5.22 5.84 -2.69
C ARG A 18 -4.02 5.33 -3.45
N GLY A 19 -2.82 5.65 -2.99
CA GLY A 19 -1.63 5.09 -3.60
C GLY A 19 -0.46 4.99 -2.65
N VAL A 20 0.48 4.15 -3.09
CA VAL A 20 1.76 3.92 -2.44
C VAL A 20 2.82 4.52 -3.34
N LEU A 21 3.76 5.23 -2.73
CA LEU A 21 4.94 5.78 -3.37
C LEU A 21 6.16 5.08 -2.78
N TRP A 22 7.13 4.75 -3.62
CA TRP A 22 8.48 4.39 -3.17
C TRP A 22 9.45 5.37 -3.81
N ALA A 23 10.31 5.95 -2.98
CA ALA A 23 11.28 6.94 -3.41
C ALA A 23 12.64 6.63 -2.78
N ARG A 24 13.69 6.82 -3.58
CA ARG A 24 15.06 6.84 -3.07
C ARG A 24 15.46 8.29 -2.83
N THR A 25 15.90 8.61 -1.64
CA THR A 25 16.47 9.92 -1.28
C THR A 25 17.88 10.08 -1.84
N LEU A 26 18.41 11.31 -1.82
CA LEU A 26 19.73 11.62 -2.39
C LEU A 26 20.88 10.87 -1.69
N ASP A 27 20.70 10.55 -0.41
CA ASP A 27 21.62 9.73 0.38
C ASP A 27 21.48 8.21 0.14
N GLY A 28 20.59 7.81 -0.79
CA GLY A 28 20.39 6.42 -1.18
C GLY A 28 19.37 5.67 -0.33
N ALA A 29 18.83 6.27 0.73
CA ALA A 29 17.81 5.61 1.57
C ALA A 29 16.51 5.39 0.79
N LEU A 30 15.85 4.26 1.04
CA LEU A 30 14.56 3.94 0.42
C LEU A 30 13.43 4.29 1.39
N HIS A 31 12.49 5.12 0.95
CA HIS A 31 11.33 5.53 1.72
C HIS A 31 10.04 5.08 1.04
N GLY A 32 9.14 4.52 1.83
CA GLY A 32 7.75 4.28 1.45
C GLY A 32 6.86 5.45 1.88
N GLY A 33 5.96 5.86 1.00
CA GLY A 33 4.94 6.87 1.25
C GLY A 33 3.55 6.33 0.91
N TYR A 34 2.55 6.81 1.63
CA TYR A 34 1.15 6.52 1.33
C TYR A 34 0.39 7.83 1.18
N PHE A 35 -0.41 7.96 0.13
CA PHE A 35 -1.29 9.10 -0.04
C PHE A 35 -2.75 8.68 -0.08
N LEU A 36 -3.58 9.53 0.52
CA LEU A 36 -5.00 9.32 0.71
C LEU A 36 -5.76 10.49 0.10
N THR A 37 -6.63 10.21 -0.87
CA THR A 37 -7.57 11.21 -1.38
C THR A 37 -9.02 10.78 -1.12
N GLY A 38 -9.96 11.73 -1.16
CA GLY A 38 -11.38 11.48 -0.91
C GLY A 38 -12.29 12.32 -1.80
N ARG A 39 -13.17 11.66 -2.57
CA ARG A 39 -14.16 12.34 -3.44
C ARG A 39 -15.48 12.68 -2.74
N SER A 40 -15.89 11.87 -1.77
CA SER A 40 -17.15 12.03 -1.03
C SER A 40 -16.87 12.51 0.38
N ALA A 41 -17.87 13.12 1.02
CA ALA A 41 -17.78 13.54 2.43
C ALA A 41 -17.27 12.41 3.34
N ALA A 42 -17.83 11.20 3.20
CA ALA A 42 -17.37 10.02 3.95
C ALA A 42 -15.90 9.69 3.70
N SER A 43 -15.42 9.79 2.46
CA SER A 43 -14.01 9.53 2.13
C SER A 43 -13.08 10.70 2.46
N GLN A 44 -13.60 11.89 2.72
CA GLN A 44 -12.86 13.07 3.18
C GLN A 44 -12.80 13.12 4.72
N ALA A 45 -13.76 12.51 5.41
CA ALA A 45 -13.85 12.43 6.86
C ALA A 45 -12.86 11.41 7.48
N ARG A 46 -11.62 11.39 6.99
CA ARG A 46 -10.57 10.48 7.43
C ARG A 46 -9.19 11.10 7.30
N ARG A 47 -8.27 10.67 8.17
CA ARG A 47 -6.90 11.18 8.29
C ARG A 47 -5.90 10.04 8.40
N LEU A 48 -4.65 10.31 8.00
CA LEU A 48 -3.52 9.44 8.26
C LEU A 48 -2.94 9.77 9.64
N MET A 49 -2.69 8.75 10.45
CA MET A 49 -2.05 8.87 11.76
C MET A 49 -0.93 7.83 11.83
N ARG A 50 0.27 8.26 12.23
CA ARG A 50 1.34 7.33 12.56
C ARG A 50 1.24 6.95 14.04
N ARG A 51 1.26 5.67 14.35
CA ARG A 51 1.30 5.14 15.70
C ARG A 51 2.26 3.95 15.70
N ASP A 52 3.30 4.03 16.51
CA ASP A 52 4.34 3.00 16.59
C ASP A 52 4.87 2.63 15.18
N ALA A 53 4.80 1.36 14.82
CA ALA A 53 5.20 0.80 13.53
C ALA A 53 4.07 0.80 12.47
N GLU A 54 2.98 1.54 12.70
CA GLU A 54 1.79 1.55 11.87
C GLU A 54 1.44 2.93 11.33
N LEU A 55 0.97 2.96 10.08
CA LEU A 55 0.27 4.09 9.49
C LEU A 55 -1.21 3.72 9.41
N ILE A 56 -2.04 4.43 10.17
CA ILE A 56 -3.46 4.15 10.35
C ILE A 56 -4.26 5.19 9.58
N VAL A 57 -5.22 4.75 8.78
CA VAL A 57 -6.29 5.59 8.25
C VAL A 57 -7.44 5.52 9.25
N ALA A 58 -7.81 6.65 9.85
CA ALA A 58 -8.86 6.74 10.85
C ALA A 58 -9.82 7.87 10.55
N ALA A 59 -11.01 7.84 11.16
CA ALA A 59 -11.95 8.95 11.10
C ALA A 59 -11.34 10.26 11.64
N THR A 60 -11.79 11.40 11.11
CA THR A 60 -11.43 12.72 11.66
C THR A 60 -12.18 13.06 12.94
N GLY A 61 -13.29 12.38 13.22
CA GLY A 61 -14.11 12.54 14.42
C GLY A 61 -14.74 11.22 14.87
N ALA A 62 -15.76 11.30 15.73
CA ALA A 62 -16.52 10.11 16.14
C ALA A 62 -17.29 9.56 14.94
N ALA A 63 -16.93 8.35 14.51
CA ALA A 63 -17.60 7.63 13.44
C ALA A 63 -17.56 6.13 13.76
N ALA A 64 -18.56 5.40 13.26
CA ALA A 64 -18.53 3.94 13.30
C ALA A 64 -17.32 3.40 12.50
N HIS A 65 -16.83 2.23 12.89
CA HIS A 65 -15.81 1.54 12.10
C HIS A 65 -16.30 1.27 10.68
N ASP A 66 -15.42 1.47 9.71
CA ASP A 66 -15.73 1.35 8.29
C ASP A 66 -14.55 0.66 7.60
N PRO A 67 -14.67 -0.61 7.17
CA PRO A 67 -13.53 -1.38 6.66
C PRO A 67 -12.95 -0.82 5.35
N LEU A 68 -13.69 0.04 4.63
CA LEU A 68 -13.21 0.69 3.42
C LEU A 68 -12.46 2.00 3.70
N ARG A 69 -12.58 2.54 4.91
CA ARG A 69 -12.12 3.88 5.26
C ARG A 69 -11.26 3.93 6.53
N HIS A 70 -11.38 2.96 7.41
CA HIS A 70 -10.69 2.84 8.69
C HIS A 70 -9.88 1.54 8.68
N TYR A 71 -8.57 1.64 8.51
CA TYR A 71 -7.68 0.49 8.37
C TYR A 71 -6.21 0.89 8.58
N VAL A 72 -5.35 -0.11 8.81
CA VAL A 72 -3.90 0.07 8.79
C VAL A 72 -3.44 0.15 7.33
N ALA A 73 -2.97 1.32 6.89
CA ALA A 73 -2.46 1.55 5.53
C ALA A 73 -1.01 1.11 5.35
N ALA A 74 -0.22 1.11 6.42
CA ALA A 74 1.12 0.55 6.41
C ALA A 74 1.47 -0.08 7.76
N ARG A 75 2.25 -1.16 7.74
CA ARG A 75 2.74 -1.83 8.95
C ARG A 75 4.16 -2.31 8.75
N GLU A 76 5.03 -1.97 9.69
CA GLU A 76 6.40 -2.47 9.76
C GLU A 76 6.48 -3.59 10.81
N ARG A 77 6.84 -4.80 10.38
CA ARG A 77 6.90 -5.98 11.26
C ARG A 77 7.82 -7.06 10.73
N GLY A 78 8.64 -7.67 11.58
CA GLY A 78 9.53 -8.77 11.18
C GLY A 78 10.52 -8.42 10.06
N GLY A 79 10.94 -7.15 9.95
CA GLY A 79 11.79 -6.66 8.85
C GLY A 79 11.05 -6.36 7.55
N TRP A 80 9.73 -6.56 7.50
CA TRP A 80 8.88 -6.22 6.37
C TRP A 80 8.19 -4.87 6.56
N LEU A 81 8.04 -4.12 5.47
CA LEU A 81 7.19 -2.94 5.41
C LEU A 81 6.07 -3.18 4.39
N VAL A 82 4.85 -3.39 4.89
CA VAL A 82 3.68 -3.72 4.09
C VAL A 82 2.81 -2.49 3.94
N PHE A 83 2.43 -2.13 2.71
CA PHE A 83 1.44 -1.09 2.42
C PHE A 83 0.18 -1.69 1.79
N GLY A 84 -0.97 -1.06 2.03
CA GLY A 84 -2.22 -1.44 1.39
C GLY A 84 -3.36 -0.45 1.63
N ASN A 85 -4.52 -0.75 1.05
CA ASN A 85 -5.69 0.13 1.00
C ASN A 85 -6.91 -0.42 1.74
N GLY A 86 -6.70 -1.37 2.66
CA GLY A 86 -7.74 -2.01 3.44
C GLY A 86 -7.17 -2.87 4.58
N GLU A 87 -8.06 -3.57 5.27
CA GLU A 87 -7.74 -4.36 6.48
C GLU A 87 -6.77 -5.52 6.24
N GLN A 88 -6.58 -5.94 4.98
CA GLN A 88 -5.67 -7.03 4.63
C GLN A 88 -4.20 -6.77 4.99
N VAL A 89 -3.80 -5.52 5.20
CA VAL A 89 -2.41 -5.14 5.55
C VAL A 89 -1.94 -5.85 6.82
N ALA A 90 -2.78 -5.89 7.85
CA ALA A 90 -2.43 -6.56 9.11
C ALA A 90 -2.24 -8.07 8.90
N ALA A 91 -3.18 -8.71 8.21
CA ALA A 91 -3.13 -10.14 7.91
C ALA A 91 -1.92 -10.53 7.04
N VAL A 92 -1.53 -9.70 6.07
CA VAL A 92 -0.33 -9.90 5.26
C VAL A 92 0.94 -9.75 6.09
N ALA A 93 1.03 -8.70 6.93
CA ALA A 93 2.19 -8.48 7.78
C ALA A 93 2.39 -9.61 8.81
N ASP A 94 1.30 -10.11 9.41
CA ASP A 94 1.35 -11.20 10.39
C ASP A 94 1.79 -12.52 9.74
N ARG A 95 1.30 -12.83 8.53
CA ARG A 95 1.76 -14.01 7.78
C ARG A 95 3.24 -13.93 7.41
N LEU A 96 3.69 -12.76 6.96
CA LEU A 96 5.08 -12.50 6.62
C LEU A 96 6.04 -12.65 7.80
N GLU A 97 5.61 -12.24 8.99
CA GLU A 97 6.36 -12.44 10.23
C GLU A 97 6.42 -13.93 10.62
N ALA A 98 5.35 -14.68 10.39
CA ALA A 98 5.22 -16.09 10.77
C ALA A 98 6.08 -17.05 9.93
N GLY A 99 6.64 -16.64 8.79
CA GLY A 99 7.56 -17.46 8.00
C GLY A 99 7.87 -16.87 6.63
N GLN A 100 9.14 -16.90 6.23
CA GLN A 100 9.58 -16.36 4.95
C GLN A 100 8.97 -17.17 3.78
N PRO A 101 8.50 -16.51 2.72
CA PRO A 101 8.06 -17.19 1.50
C PRO A 101 9.24 -17.83 0.76
N ALA A 102 8.98 -18.86 -0.04
CA ALA A 102 9.96 -19.62 -0.84
C ALA A 102 10.63 -18.83 -2.00
N GLY A 103 10.61 -17.50 -1.94
CA GLY A 103 11.08 -16.57 -2.97
C GLY A 103 10.06 -15.46 -3.27
N ARG A 104 10.51 -14.45 -4.02
CA ARG A 104 9.74 -13.23 -4.34
C ARG A 104 8.41 -13.51 -5.07
N GLU A 105 8.39 -14.47 -6.00
CA GLU A 105 7.16 -14.83 -6.74
C GLU A 105 6.14 -15.57 -5.87
N ALA A 106 6.60 -16.49 -5.02
CA ALA A 106 5.75 -17.16 -4.05
C ALA A 106 5.13 -16.16 -3.08
N LEU A 107 5.92 -15.17 -2.63
CA LEU A 107 5.42 -14.07 -1.81
C LEU A 107 4.36 -13.25 -2.55
N LEU A 108 4.62 -12.88 -3.81
CA LEU A 108 3.67 -12.12 -4.59
C LEU A 108 2.34 -12.87 -4.74
N ALA A 109 2.39 -14.19 -4.95
CA ALA A 109 1.20 -15.03 -4.99
C ALA A 109 0.43 -15.03 -3.66
N GLU A 110 1.14 -15.19 -2.53
CA GLU A 110 0.52 -15.18 -1.20
C GLU A 110 -0.13 -13.83 -0.87
N VAL A 111 0.58 -12.72 -1.12
CA VAL A 111 0.03 -11.37 -0.95
C VAL A 111 -1.17 -11.18 -1.85
N TRP A 112 -1.10 -11.59 -3.12
CA TRP A 112 -2.19 -11.46 -4.07
C TRP A 112 -3.44 -12.22 -3.63
N ASP A 113 -3.28 -13.46 -3.16
CA ASP A 113 -4.39 -14.31 -2.77
C ASP A 113 -5.06 -13.84 -1.47
N ALA A 114 -4.29 -13.20 -0.59
CA ALA A 114 -4.80 -12.52 0.59
C ALA A 114 -5.66 -11.29 0.29
N LEU A 115 -5.53 -10.67 -0.90
CA LEU A 115 -6.34 -9.50 -1.26
C LEU A 115 -7.77 -9.91 -1.58
N THR A 116 -8.75 -9.11 -1.13
CA THR A 116 -10.16 -9.23 -1.54
C THR A 116 -10.26 -9.23 -3.07
N PRO A 117 -10.74 -10.32 -3.71
CA PRO A 117 -10.68 -10.47 -5.17
C PRO A 117 -11.26 -9.30 -5.96
N GLN A 118 -12.37 -8.74 -5.49
CA GLN A 118 -13.09 -7.64 -6.15
C GLN A 118 -12.37 -6.29 -6.02
N LEU A 119 -11.37 -6.17 -5.14
CA LEU A 119 -10.62 -4.95 -4.85
C LEU A 119 -9.14 -5.04 -5.26
N ARG A 120 -8.74 -6.12 -5.95
CA ARG A 120 -7.38 -6.30 -6.45
C ARG A 120 -7.10 -5.26 -7.53
N VAL A 121 -6.04 -4.48 -7.34
CA VAL A 121 -5.57 -3.49 -8.31
C VAL A 121 -4.13 -3.83 -8.70
N ALA A 122 -3.24 -3.87 -7.71
CA ALA A 122 -1.86 -4.25 -7.88
C ALA A 122 -1.26 -4.76 -6.56
N ALA A 123 -0.25 -5.63 -6.67
CA ALA A 123 0.66 -6.01 -5.61
C ALA A 123 2.09 -5.97 -6.16
N ALA A 124 3.02 -5.55 -5.32
CA ALA A 124 4.44 -5.53 -5.66
C ALA A 124 5.27 -6.01 -4.47
N VAL A 125 6.30 -6.80 -4.75
CA VAL A 125 7.22 -7.35 -3.76
C VAL A 125 8.66 -7.13 -4.22
N PHE A 126 9.50 -6.57 -3.35
CA PHE A 126 10.92 -6.34 -3.60
C PHE A 126 11.69 -6.22 -2.29
N ALA A 127 12.98 -6.51 -2.34
CA ALA A 127 13.87 -6.26 -1.20
C ALA A 127 14.15 -4.75 -1.07
N PRO A 128 14.41 -4.23 0.15
CA PRO A 128 14.84 -2.86 0.33
C PRO A 128 16.01 -2.51 -0.61
N GLY A 129 15.85 -1.41 -1.34
CA GLY A 129 16.84 -0.95 -2.32
C GLY A 129 16.84 -1.68 -3.68
N GLN A 130 16.05 -2.74 -3.89
CA GLN A 130 15.99 -3.53 -5.12
C GLN A 130 14.67 -3.32 -5.89
N LEU A 131 14.15 -2.08 -5.91
CA LEU A 131 12.88 -1.75 -6.58
C LEU A 131 12.90 -2.07 -8.09
N ALA A 132 14.07 -1.98 -8.73
CA ALA A 132 14.22 -2.31 -10.15
C ALA A 132 13.90 -3.79 -10.44
N ASP A 133 14.12 -4.66 -9.45
CA ASP A 133 13.85 -6.09 -9.51
C ASP A 133 12.54 -6.44 -8.78
N ALA A 134 11.55 -5.56 -8.77
CA ALA A 134 10.27 -5.83 -8.16
C ALA A 134 9.47 -6.89 -8.94
N ALA A 135 8.84 -7.83 -8.24
CA ALA A 135 7.81 -8.68 -8.82
C ALA A 135 6.50 -7.94 -8.67
N ILE A 136 5.80 -7.73 -9.77
CA ILE A 136 4.60 -6.90 -9.82
C ILE A 136 3.50 -7.71 -10.49
N ARG A 137 2.34 -7.77 -9.84
CA ARG A 137 1.10 -8.26 -10.45
C ARG A 137 0.06 -7.17 -10.36
N ASN A 138 -0.63 -6.88 -11.46
CA ASN A 138 -1.74 -5.94 -11.49
C ASN A 138 -2.87 -6.46 -12.37
N THR A 139 -4.09 -6.02 -12.09
CA THR A 139 -5.21 -6.16 -13.01
C THR A 139 -5.22 -4.94 -13.92
N SER A 140 -5.30 -5.13 -15.23
CA SER A 140 -5.61 -4.02 -16.14
C SER A 140 -6.99 -3.47 -15.79
N PRO A 141 -7.18 -2.15 -15.72
CA PRO A 141 -8.52 -1.60 -15.70
C PRO A 141 -9.22 -2.03 -16.99
N ARG A 142 -10.45 -2.52 -16.88
CA ARG A 142 -11.37 -2.59 -18.02
C ARG A 142 -11.81 -1.18 -18.39
#